data_AF-A0A951N990-F1
#
_entry.id   AF-A0A951N990-F1
#
_cell.length_a   1.000
_cell.length_b   1.000
_cell.length_c   1.000
_cell.angle_alpha   90.00
_cell.angle_beta   90.00
_cell.angle_gamma   90.00
#
_symmetry.space_group_name_H-M   'P 1'
#
loop_
_entity.id
_entity.type
_entity.pdbx_description
1 polymer ?
#
loop_
_entity_poly.entity_id
_entity_poly.type
_entity_poly.pdbx_seq_one_letter_code
_entity_poly.pdbx_strand_id
1 'polypeptide(L)'
;GRQLSDPGLVATVRAALQAHGCAAGRLVFEVTETALVTDMSTAIESMQQLQTLGAGVAIDDFGTGYSTLLYLKHLSANDLKIDRSFVRGLGVDSYDTAMVASLISLAHNLGVRCVAEGVETIEQFTLLEQLGCDFAQGYLFSRPVDAAALEAWLDRHVTTAAPPSQADAPCISPPARILALLEQGAGPHTLAAVLNSDGHRTADGVRWSARSVTRDLLHRPA
;
A
#
# COMPACT_ATOMS: atom_id res chain seq x y z
N GLY A 1 -4.17 -2.51 -20.54
CA GLY A 1 -4.63 -1.17 -20.10
C GLY A 1 -4.78 -0.18 -21.23
N ARG A 2 -5.74 -0.37 -22.15
CA ARG A 2 -5.95 0.56 -23.28
C ARG A 2 -6.40 1.97 -22.82
N GLN A 3 -7.08 2.07 -21.68
CA GLN A 3 -7.59 3.33 -21.15
C GLN A 3 -6.52 4.20 -20.48
N LEU A 4 -5.47 3.61 -19.90
CA LEU A 4 -4.37 4.39 -19.31
C LEU A 4 -3.53 5.11 -20.37
N SER A 5 -3.50 4.57 -21.58
CA SER A 5 -2.89 5.23 -22.74
C SER A 5 -3.85 6.19 -23.45
N ASP A 6 -5.10 6.34 -22.98
CA ASP A 6 -6.06 7.28 -23.55
C ASP A 6 -5.84 8.67 -22.95
N PRO A 7 -5.40 9.67 -23.76
CA PRO A 7 -5.20 11.04 -23.27
C PRO A 7 -6.50 11.69 -22.75
N GLY A 8 -7.67 11.15 -23.10
CA GLY A 8 -8.98 11.61 -22.63
C GLY A 8 -9.41 11.06 -21.26
N LEU A 9 -8.68 10.09 -20.68
CA LEU A 9 -9.07 9.43 -19.44
C LEU A 9 -9.27 10.43 -18.29
N VAL A 10 -8.26 11.25 -18.02
CA VAL A 10 -8.28 12.19 -16.89
C VAL A 10 -9.37 13.26 -17.06
N ALA A 11 -9.61 13.71 -18.28
CA ALA A 11 -10.70 14.64 -18.59
C ALA A 11 -12.06 14.00 -18.31
N THR A 12 -12.24 12.73 -18.69
CA THR A 12 -13.46 11.94 -18.44
C THR A 12 -13.70 11.77 -16.94
N VAL A 13 -12.67 11.39 -16.19
CA VAL A 13 -12.74 11.25 -14.72
C VAL A 13 -13.13 12.57 -14.06
N ARG A 14 -12.49 13.68 -14.44
CA ARG A 14 -12.80 15.01 -13.92
C ARG A 14 -14.26 15.40 -14.18
N ALA A 15 -14.74 15.18 -15.39
CA ALA A 15 -16.12 15.49 -15.76
C ALA A 15 -17.13 14.66 -14.94
N ALA A 16 -16.87 13.36 -14.75
CA ALA A 16 -17.71 12.49 -13.93
C ALA A 16 -17.74 12.93 -12.46
N LEU A 17 -16.58 13.23 -11.86
CA LEU A 17 -16.48 13.73 -10.49
C LEU A 17 -17.31 15.01 -10.29
N GLN A 18 -17.22 15.95 -11.24
CA GLN A 18 -17.98 17.20 -11.22
C GLN A 18 -19.48 16.96 -11.38
N ALA A 19 -19.89 16.13 -12.34
CA ALA A 19 -21.30 15.85 -12.61
C ALA A 19 -22.02 15.21 -11.40
N HIS A 20 -21.29 14.42 -10.60
CA HIS A 20 -21.83 13.70 -9.44
C HIS A 20 -21.49 14.34 -8.09
N GLY A 21 -20.76 15.46 -8.05
CA GLY A 21 -20.33 16.11 -6.81
C GLY A 21 -19.48 15.19 -5.91
N CYS A 22 -18.78 14.22 -6.49
CA CYS A 22 -17.97 13.26 -5.75
C CYS A 22 -16.56 13.83 -5.54
N ALA A 23 -16.07 13.77 -4.30
CA ALA A 23 -14.69 14.13 -4.02
C ALA A 23 -13.73 13.06 -4.59
N ALA A 24 -12.70 13.48 -5.33
CA ALA A 24 -11.76 12.58 -5.98
C ALA A 24 -11.11 11.58 -5.01
N GLY A 25 -10.81 12.01 -3.77
CA GLY A 25 -10.21 11.17 -2.74
C GLY A 25 -11.08 10.02 -2.24
N ARG A 26 -12.34 9.91 -2.72
CA ARG A 26 -13.19 8.74 -2.49
C ARG A 26 -13.05 7.67 -3.59
N LEU A 27 -12.27 7.93 -4.63
CA LEU A 27 -11.99 7.00 -5.71
C LEU A 27 -10.55 6.51 -5.64
N VAL A 28 -10.37 5.22 -5.88
CA VAL A 28 -9.07 4.59 -6.12
C VAL A 28 -9.12 3.95 -7.50
N PHE A 29 -8.13 4.25 -8.32
CA PHE A 29 -7.98 3.64 -9.65
C PHE A 29 -7.00 2.49 -9.59
N GLU A 30 -7.44 1.30 -9.97
CA GLU A 30 -6.59 0.12 -10.01
C GLU A 30 -5.95 -0.03 -11.38
N VAL A 31 -4.64 -0.25 -11.39
CA VAL A 31 -3.82 -0.35 -12.59
C VAL A 31 -3.09 -1.68 -12.58
N THR A 32 -3.45 -2.58 -13.49
CA THR A 32 -2.81 -3.89 -13.57
C THR A 32 -1.34 -3.79 -13.97
N GLU A 33 -0.54 -4.71 -13.46
CA GLU A 33 0.88 -4.82 -13.76
C GLU A 33 1.17 -4.86 -15.28
N THR A 34 0.39 -5.63 -16.04
CA THR A 34 0.54 -5.69 -17.51
C THR A 34 0.25 -4.34 -18.17
N ALA A 35 -0.70 -3.56 -17.64
CA ALA A 35 -1.01 -2.24 -18.18
C ALA A 35 0.15 -1.26 -18.00
N LEU A 36 0.85 -1.31 -16.86
CA LEU A 36 2.03 -0.49 -16.61
C LEU A 36 3.15 -0.80 -17.60
N VAL A 37 3.43 -2.08 -17.82
CA VAL A 37 4.59 -2.51 -18.61
C VAL A 37 4.38 -2.28 -20.11
N THR A 38 3.14 -2.21 -20.56
CA THR A 38 2.83 -1.95 -21.98
C THR A 38 3.25 -0.53 -22.41
N ASP A 39 2.99 0.47 -21.58
CA ASP A 39 3.35 1.88 -21.85
C ASP A 39 3.57 2.63 -20.52
N MET A 40 4.75 2.40 -19.94
CA MET A 40 5.09 2.85 -18.58
C MET A 40 5.08 4.37 -18.46
N SER A 41 5.60 5.10 -19.45
CA SER A 41 5.64 6.57 -19.43
C SER A 41 4.23 7.14 -19.36
N THR A 42 3.36 6.72 -20.27
CA THR A 42 1.99 7.25 -20.33
C THR A 42 1.17 6.82 -19.12
N ALA A 43 1.39 5.61 -18.60
CA ALA A 43 0.74 5.14 -17.38
C ALA A 43 1.15 5.98 -16.16
N ILE A 44 2.46 6.25 -15.97
CA ILE A 44 2.96 7.10 -14.89
C ILE A 44 2.37 8.51 -14.98
N GLU A 45 2.38 9.11 -16.17
CA GLU A 45 1.80 10.45 -16.37
C GLU A 45 0.31 10.48 -16.03
N SER A 46 -0.45 9.49 -16.48
CA SER A 46 -1.88 9.40 -16.19
C SER A 46 -2.15 9.20 -14.69
N MET A 47 -1.40 8.34 -14.02
CA MET A 47 -1.51 8.12 -12.57
C MET A 47 -1.21 9.41 -11.79
N GLN A 48 -0.15 10.13 -12.15
CA GLN A 48 0.19 11.42 -11.53
C GLN A 48 -0.91 12.46 -11.73
N GLN A 49 -1.53 12.50 -12.91
CA GLN A 49 -2.66 13.39 -13.18
C GLN A 49 -3.90 13.02 -12.36
N LEU A 50 -4.23 11.73 -12.22
CA LEU A 50 -5.31 11.25 -11.36
C LEU A 50 -5.06 11.62 -9.89
N GLN A 51 -3.84 11.50 -9.41
CA GLN A 51 -3.47 11.92 -8.06
C GLN A 51 -3.49 13.43 -7.87
N THR A 52 -3.16 14.20 -8.92
CA THR A 52 -3.30 15.66 -8.90
C THR A 52 -4.77 16.09 -8.77
N LEU A 53 -5.72 15.25 -9.23
CA LEU A 53 -7.15 15.45 -8.93
C LEU A 53 -7.50 15.16 -7.47
N GLY A 54 -6.63 14.44 -6.76
CA GLY A 54 -6.85 13.94 -5.39
C GLY A 54 -7.34 12.49 -5.33
N ALA A 55 -7.38 11.76 -6.45
CA ALA A 55 -7.77 10.35 -6.45
C ALA A 55 -6.61 9.44 -5.99
N GLY A 56 -6.95 8.30 -5.39
CA GLY A 56 -6.00 7.25 -5.09
C GLY A 56 -5.65 6.40 -6.32
N VAL A 57 -4.53 5.70 -6.26
CA VAL A 57 -4.10 4.75 -7.28
C VAL A 57 -3.55 3.50 -6.63
N ALA A 58 -3.94 2.33 -7.13
CA ALA A 58 -3.47 1.02 -6.69
C ALA A 58 -2.80 0.27 -7.84
N ILE A 59 -1.76 -0.51 -7.54
CA ILE A 59 -1.18 -1.46 -8.50
C ILE A 59 -1.83 -2.83 -8.28
N ASP A 60 -2.42 -3.38 -9.33
CA ASP A 60 -3.20 -4.61 -9.33
C ASP A 60 -2.44 -5.80 -9.94
N ASP A 61 -2.84 -7.01 -9.55
CA ASP A 61 -2.23 -8.29 -9.96
C ASP A 61 -0.70 -8.38 -9.72
N PHE A 62 -0.19 -7.75 -8.66
CA PHE A 62 1.25 -7.61 -8.47
C PHE A 62 1.93 -8.95 -8.20
N GLY A 63 3.04 -9.22 -8.91
CA GLY A 63 3.87 -10.41 -8.74
C GLY A 63 3.63 -11.51 -9.78
N THR A 64 2.74 -11.29 -10.75
CA THR A 64 2.33 -12.30 -11.74
C THR A 64 3.23 -12.40 -12.98
N GLY A 65 4.24 -11.52 -13.14
CA GLY A 65 5.40 -11.84 -14.01
C GLY A 65 5.94 -10.74 -14.94
N TYR A 66 5.58 -9.47 -14.74
CA TYR A 66 6.02 -8.36 -15.59
C TYR A 66 6.64 -7.17 -14.83
N SER A 67 6.46 -7.06 -13.51
CA SER A 67 6.94 -5.92 -12.70
C SER A 67 8.45 -5.93 -12.50
N THR A 68 9.17 -5.08 -13.23
CA THR A 68 10.53 -4.73 -12.84
C THR A 68 10.46 -3.78 -11.64
N LEU A 69 10.93 -4.22 -10.47
CA LEU A 69 11.05 -3.42 -9.24
C LEU A 69 11.69 -2.03 -9.46
N LEU A 70 12.50 -1.88 -10.52
CA LEU A 70 13.09 -0.61 -10.97
C LEU A 70 12.07 0.52 -11.18
N TYR A 71 10.83 0.22 -11.56
CA TYR A 71 9.82 1.25 -11.85
C TYR A 71 8.96 1.59 -10.65
N LEU A 72 8.84 0.71 -9.65
CA LEU A 72 8.08 0.98 -8.43
C LEU A 72 8.53 2.24 -7.71
N LYS A 73 9.83 2.56 -7.75
CA LYS A 73 10.36 3.81 -7.18
C LYS A 73 9.80 5.10 -7.84
N HIS A 74 9.25 4.99 -9.03
CA HIS A 74 8.66 6.08 -9.81
C HIS A 74 7.13 6.04 -9.83
N LEU A 75 6.54 4.93 -9.40
CA LEU A 75 5.10 4.78 -9.32
C LEU A 75 4.63 5.45 -8.03
N SER A 76 3.92 6.55 -8.18
CA SER A 76 3.16 7.14 -7.09
C SER A 76 1.87 6.31 -6.93
N ALA A 77 1.95 5.21 -6.20
CA ALA A 77 0.80 4.41 -5.83
C ALA A 77 0.50 4.58 -4.33
N ASN A 78 -0.76 4.36 -3.95
CA ASN A 78 -1.21 4.32 -2.57
C ASN A 78 -1.24 2.89 -2.05
N ASP A 79 -1.53 1.94 -2.94
CA ASP A 79 -1.80 0.54 -2.62
C ASP A 79 -1.09 -0.40 -3.59
N LEU A 80 -0.65 -1.54 -3.08
CA LEU A 80 -0.17 -2.69 -3.84
C LEU A 80 -1.05 -3.88 -3.51
N LYS A 81 -1.68 -4.45 -4.54
CA LYS A 81 -2.60 -5.58 -4.41
C LYS A 81 -1.87 -6.88 -4.77
N ILE A 82 -1.84 -7.82 -3.83
CA ILE A 82 -1.27 -9.17 -4.01
C ILE A 82 -2.31 -10.03 -4.71
N ASP A 83 -1.95 -10.55 -5.88
CA ASP A 83 -2.85 -11.39 -6.67
C ASP A 83 -3.30 -12.63 -5.90
N ARG A 84 -4.57 -13.00 -6.12
CA ARG A 84 -5.21 -14.15 -5.50
C ARG A 84 -4.50 -15.49 -5.74
N SER A 85 -3.72 -15.63 -6.81
CA SER A 85 -3.00 -16.88 -7.09
C SER A 85 -2.02 -17.24 -5.98
N PHE A 86 -1.35 -16.24 -5.37
CA PHE A 86 -0.48 -16.44 -4.21
C PHE A 86 -1.28 -16.67 -2.92
N VAL A 87 -2.37 -15.93 -2.72
CA VAL A 87 -3.21 -16.09 -1.51
C VAL A 87 -3.86 -17.47 -1.47
N ARG A 88 -4.16 -18.08 -2.62
CA ARG A 88 -4.72 -19.43 -2.69
C ARG A 88 -3.82 -20.49 -2.06
N GLY A 89 -2.49 -20.37 -2.21
CA GLY A 89 -1.52 -21.30 -1.62
C GLY A 89 -1.02 -20.90 -0.24
N LEU A 90 -1.46 -19.76 0.30
CA LEU A 90 -0.99 -19.22 1.57
C LEU A 90 -1.19 -20.21 2.73
N GLY A 91 -0.10 -20.56 3.42
CA GLY A 91 -0.09 -21.51 4.54
C GLY A 91 -0.06 -22.99 4.14
N VAL A 92 -0.17 -23.29 2.84
CA VAL A 92 -0.13 -24.67 2.30
C VAL A 92 1.11 -24.87 1.44
N ASP A 93 1.39 -23.91 0.55
CA ASP A 93 2.55 -23.88 -0.30
C ASP A 93 3.59 -22.90 0.28
N SER A 94 4.80 -23.41 0.51
CA SER A 94 5.89 -22.62 1.10
C SER A 94 6.39 -21.50 0.19
N TYR A 95 6.33 -21.69 -1.13
CA TYR A 95 6.71 -20.67 -2.11
C TYR A 95 5.69 -19.54 -2.10
N ASP A 96 4.40 -19.84 -2.18
CA ASP A 96 3.34 -18.82 -2.15
C ASP A 96 3.36 -18.04 -0.82
N THR A 97 3.57 -18.73 0.30
CA THR A 97 3.71 -18.09 1.62
C THR A 97 4.89 -17.14 1.68
N ALA A 98 6.06 -17.55 1.15
CA ALA A 98 7.24 -16.70 1.08
C ALA A 98 7.04 -15.50 0.15
N MET A 99 6.33 -15.69 -0.97
CA MET A 99 5.97 -14.62 -1.90
C MET A 99 5.07 -13.57 -1.23
N VAL A 100 3.97 -13.99 -0.59
CA VAL A 100 3.08 -13.08 0.14
C VAL A 100 3.83 -12.27 1.20
N ALA A 101 4.65 -12.92 2.03
CA ALA A 101 5.44 -12.23 3.05
C ALA A 101 6.43 -11.20 2.44
N SER A 102 7.06 -11.55 1.31
CA SER A 102 7.98 -10.67 0.60
C SER A 102 7.27 -9.46 -0.02
N LEU A 103 6.08 -9.66 -0.57
CA LEU A 103 5.28 -8.60 -1.18
C LEU A 103 4.72 -7.63 -0.15
N ILE A 104 4.27 -8.11 1.02
CA ILE A 104 3.87 -7.25 2.15
C ILE A 104 5.06 -6.38 2.57
N SER A 105 6.23 -7.01 2.78
CA SER A 105 7.45 -6.30 3.16
C SER A 105 7.86 -5.25 2.11
N LEU A 106 7.73 -5.58 0.82
CA LEU A 106 8.01 -4.65 -0.28
C LEU A 106 7.06 -3.45 -0.25
N ALA A 107 5.75 -3.67 -0.11
CA ALA A 107 4.76 -2.59 -0.05
C ALA A 107 5.10 -1.61 1.08
N HIS A 108 5.37 -2.11 2.29
CA HIS A 108 5.76 -1.29 3.43
C HIS A 108 7.08 -0.55 3.20
N ASN A 109 8.06 -1.19 2.56
CA ASN A 109 9.33 -0.54 2.22
C ASN A 109 9.18 0.60 1.20
N LEU A 110 8.14 0.54 0.36
CA LEU A 110 7.79 1.60 -0.58
C LEU A 110 6.89 2.67 0.05
N GLY A 111 6.47 2.48 1.31
CA GLY A 111 5.54 3.38 2.00
C GLY A 111 4.11 3.32 1.45
N VAL A 112 3.73 2.19 0.84
CA VAL A 112 2.37 1.95 0.31
C VAL A 112 1.69 0.85 1.11
N ARG A 113 0.35 0.83 1.10
CA ARG A 113 -0.43 -0.18 1.83
C ARG A 113 -0.52 -1.45 0.99
N CYS A 114 -0.60 -2.59 1.67
CA CYS A 114 -0.74 -3.90 1.04
C CYS A 114 -2.19 -4.39 1.13
N VAL A 115 -2.74 -4.84 0.01
CA VAL A 115 -4.07 -5.46 -0.06
C VAL A 115 -3.92 -6.90 -0.56
N ALA A 116 -4.33 -7.89 0.22
CA ALA A 116 -4.36 -9.28 -0.23
C ALA A 116 -5.71 -9.64 -0.87
N GLU A 117 -5.68 -10.17 -2.08
CA GLU A 117 -6.89 -10.55 -2.82
C GLU A 117 -7.22 -12.04 -2.74
N GLY A 118 -8.51 -12.38 -2.87
CA GLY A 118 -8.96 -13.75 -2.93
C GLY A 118 -8.88 -14.50 -1.60
N VAL A 119 -9.05 -13.79 -0.49
CA VAL A 119 -9.13 -14.41 0.85
C VAL A 119 -10.47 -15.16 1.00
N GLU A 120 -10.41 -16.47 1.17
CA GLU A 120 -11.58 -17.35 1.23
C GLU A 120 -11.72 -18.06 2.59
N THR A 121 -10.65 -18.19 3.38
CA THR A 121 -10.68 -18.89 4.67
C THR A 121 -10.14 -18.06 5.83
N ILE A 122 -10.57 -18.41 7.05
CA ILE A 122 -10.11 -17.75 8.28
C ILE A 122 -8.61 -17.98 8.50
N GLU A 123 -8.09 -19.14 8.11
CA GLU A 123 -6.67 -19.47 8.20
C GLU A 123 -5.83 -18.55 7.33
N GLN A 124 -6.26 -18.29 6.08
CA GLN A 124 -5.60 -17.33 5.19
C GLN A 124 -5.63 -15.92 5.80
N PHE A 125 -6.78 -15.46 6.28
CA PHE A 125 -6.92 -14.14 6.90
C PHE A 125 -6.02 -13.99 8.14
N THR A 126 -6.02 -14.99 9.01
CA THR A 126 -5.18 -15.01 10.22
C THR A 126 -3.70 -14.96 9.88
N LEU A 127 -3.27 -15.69 8.83
CA LEU A 127 -1.87 -15.66 8.41
C LEU A 127 -1.49 -14.31 7.78
N LEU A 128 -2.39 -13.70 7.00
CA LEU A 128 -2.19 -12.34 6.46
C LEU A 128 -2.06 -11.30 7.58
N GLU A 129 -2.89 -11.38 8.62
CA GLU A 129 -2.80 -10.51 9.79
C GLU A 129 -1.46 -10.69 10.52
N GLN A 130 -1.01 -11.94 10.73
CA GLN A 130 0.28 -12.25 11.33
C GLN A 130 1.48 -11.75 10.50
N LEU A 131 1.36 -11.79 9.17
CA LEU A 131 2.36 -11.26 8.25
C LEU A 131 2.31 -9.74 8.13
N GLY A 132 1.33 -9.08 8.76
CA GLY A 132 1.20 -7.62 8.77
C GLY A 132 0.53 -7.03 7.52
N CYS A 133 -0.28 -7.78 6.80
CA CYS A 133 -1.04 -7.25 5.66
C CYS A 133 -2.07 -6.19 6.13
N ASP A 134 -2.16 -5.05 5.42
CA ASP A 134 -3.00 -3.92 5.84
C ASP A 134 -4.49 -4.16 5.57
N PHE A 135 -4.82 -4.74 4.41
CA PHE A 135 -6.20 -5.03 4.01
C PHE A 135 -6.33 -6.38 3.34
N ALA A 136 -7.52 -6.96 3.43
CA ALA A 136 -7.89 -8.21 2.79
C ALA A 136 -9.21 -8.06 2.03
N GLN A 137 -9.27 -8.64 0.83
CA GLN A 137 -10.47 -8.74 0.02
C GLN A 137 -10.69 -10.20 -0.38
N GLY A 138 -11.93 -10.68 -0.29
CA GLY A 138 -12.28 -12.00 -0.79
C GLY A 138 -13.62 -12.52 -0.28
N TYR A 139 -13.97 -13.73 -0.72
CA TYR A 139 -15.27 -14.34 -0.46
C TYR A 139 -15.50 -14.71 1.01
N LEU A 140 -14.45 -14.72 1.82
CA LEU A 140 -14.57 -14.79 3.26
C LEU A 140 -15.46 -13.67 3.82
N PHE A 141 -15.35 -12.45 3.26
CA PHE A 141 -16.09 -11.27 3.71
C PHE A 141 -17.39 -11.08 2.95
N SER A 142 -17.31 -11.07 1.62
CA SER A 142 -18.45 -10.95 0.73
C SER A 142 -18.08 -11.38 -0.68
N ARG A 143 -19.05 -11.92 -1.40
CA ARG A 143 -18.98 -11.99 -2.87
C ARG A 143 -19.24 -10.60 -3.48
N PRO A 144 -18.89 -10.37 -4.75
CA PRO A 144 -19.36 -9.20 -5.48
C PRO A 144 -20.89 -9.16 -5.45
N VAL A 145 -21.43 -8.00 -5.13
CA VAL A 145 -22.88 -7.75 -4.99
C VAL A 145 -23.28 -6.54 -5.83
N ASP A 146 -24.56 -6.41 -6.14
CA ASP A 146 -25.10 -5.21 -6.77
C ASP A 146 -25.15 -4.02 -5.79
N ALA A 147 -25.51 -2.85 -6.30
CA ALA A 147 -25.53 -1.61 -5.51
C ALA A 147 -26.51 -1.67 -4.33
N ALA A 148 -27.71 -2.24 -4.52
CA ALA A 148 -28.72 -2.31 -3.47
C ALA A 148 -28.29 -3.26 -2.34
N ALA A 149 -27.70 -4.40 -2.70
CA ALA A 149 -27.12 -5.34 -1.76
C ALA A 149 -25.89 -4.76 -1.05
N LEU A 150 -25.07 -3.95 -1.72
CA LEU A 150 -23.94 -3.22 -1.11
C LEU A 150 -24.43 -2.21 -0.08
N GLU A 151 -25.45 -1.40 -0.39
CA GLU A 151 -26.05 -0.45 0.56
C GLU A 151 -26.52 -1.17 1.83
N ALA A 152 -27.30 -2.25 1.67
CA ALA A 152 -27.76 -3.05 2.80
C ALA A 152 -26.60 -3.72 3.56
N TRP A 153 -25.50 -4.06 2.88
CA TRP A 153 -24.30 -4.61 3.53
C TRP A 153 -23.58 -3.54 4.34
N LEU A 154 -23.40 -2.33 3.81
CA LEU A 154 -22.79 -1.20 4.50
C LEU A 154 -23.59 -0.83 5.75
N ASP A 155 -24.92 -0.72 5.67
CA ASP A 155 -25.75 -0.39 6.84
C ASP A 155 -25.58 -1.38 8.01
N ARG A 156 -25.24 -2.64 7.72
CA ARG A 156 -25.01 -3.68 8.72
C ARG A 156 -23.58 -3.69 9.29
N HIS A 157 -22.61 -3.13 8.57
CA HIS A 157 -21.17 -3.27 8.89
C HIS A 157 -20.44 -1.94 9.06
N VAL A 158 -21.08 -0.80 8.81
CA VAL A 158 -20.56 0.52 9.18
C VAL A 158 -20.61 0.63 10.70
N THR A 159 -19.52 0.19 11.32
CA THR A 159 -19.12 0.71 12.62
C THR A 159 -18.65 2.14 12.36
N THR A 160 -19.03 3.08 13.21
CA THR A 160 -18.68 4.52 13.12
C THR A 160 -17.19 4.76 13.40
N ALA A 161 -16.30 3.92 12.87
CA ALA A 161 -14.87 4.19 12.83
C ALA A 161 -14.62 5.02 11.56
N ALA A 162 -14.12 6.25 11.76
CA ALA A 162 -13.57 7.04 10.67
C ALA A 162 -12.55 6.16 9.90
N PRO A 163 -12.46 6.28 8.55
CA PRO A 163 -11.34 5.69 7.85
C PRO A 163 -10.06 6.16 8.54
N PRO A 164 -9.06 5.28 8.79
CA PRO A 164 -7.79 5.75 9.32
C PRO A 164 -7.34 6.87 8.39
N SER A 165 -7.18 8.07 8.95
CA SER A 165 -6.69 9.17 8.15
C SER A 165 -5.31 8.74 7.63
N GLN A 166 -4.86 9.27 6.50
CA GLN A 166 -3.48 9.04 6.06
C GLN A 166 -2.44 9.54 7.10
N ALA A 167 -2.87 10.24 8.15
CA ALA A 167 -2.07 10.61 9.32
C ALA A 167 -2.16 9.61 10.51
N ASP A 168 -3.08 8.65 10.46
CA ASP A 168 -3.32 7.61 11.48
C ASP A 168 -2.99 6.20 10.97
N ALA A 169 -2.15 6.08 9.94
CA ALA A 169 -1.48 4.80 9.70
C ALA A 169 -0.88 4.35 11.04
N PRO A 170 -1.17 3.13 11.54
CA PRO A 170 -0.55 2.67 12.75
C PRO A 170 0.95 2.81 12.55
N CYS A 171 1.56 3.63 13.42
CA CYS A 171 2.98 3.65 13.65
C CYS A 171 3.38 2.21 13.98
N ILE A 172 3.71 1.41 12.95
CA ILE A 172 4.28 0.08 13.14
C ILE A 172 5.55 0.33 13.95
N SER A 173 5.59 -0.33 15.10
CA SER A 173 6.36 0.10 16.26
C SER A 173 7.87 0.23 15.94
N PRO A 174 8.49 1.39 16.23
CA PRO A 174 9.90 1.69 15.89
C PRO A 174 10.99 0.83 16.56
N PRO A 175 10.79 0.17 17.71
CA PRO A 175 11.92 -0.48 18.40
C PRO A 175 12.52 -1.64 17.61
N ALA A 176 11.69 -2.55 17.09
CA ALA A 176 12.18 -3.83 16.55
C ALA A 176 12.99 -3.65 15.26
N ARG A 177 12.53 -2.78 14.35
CA ARG A 177 13.19 -2.52 13.07
C ARG A 177 14.49 -1.74 13.24
N ILE A 178 14.52 -0.77 14.16
CA ILE A 178 15.73 0.00 14.49
C ILE A 178 16.75 -0.91 15.18
N LEU A 179 16.33 -1.75 16.13
CA LEU A 179 17.20 -2.75 16.79
C LEU A 179 17.81 -3.72 15.77
N ALA A 180 16.99 -4.27 14.86
CA ALA A 180 17.48 -5.17 13.81
C ALA A 180 18.51 -4.48 12.89
N LEU A 181 18.30 -3.21 12.53
CA LEU A 181 19.26 -2.44 11.73
C LEU A 181 20.57 -2.17 12.49
N LEU A 182 20.49 -1.92 13.80
CA LEU A 182 21.68 -1.76 14.64
C LEU A 182 22.49 -3.06 14.73
N GLU A 183 21.82 -4.21 14.91
CA GLU A 183 22.45 -5.53 14.91
C GLU A 183 23.12 -5.86 13.57
N GLN A 184 22.55 -5.37 12.46
CA GLN A 184 23.12 -5.48 11.12
C GLN A 184 24.21 -4.44 10.81
N GLY A 185 24.59 -3.60 11.77
CA GLY A 185 25.65 -2.60 11.61
C GLY A 185 25.26 -1.38 10.76
N ALA A 186 23.96 -1.08 10.65
CA ALA A 186 23.49 0.07 9.88
C ALA A 186 24.03 1.39 10.46
N GLY A 187 24.62 2.21 9.60
CA GLY A 187 25.18 3.49 9.99
C GLY A 187 24.11 4.55 10.34
N PRO A 188 24.50 5.63 11.02
CA PRO A 188 23.56 6.68 11.49
C PRO A 188 22.73 7.34 10.38
N HIS A 189 23.24 7.38 9.14
CA HIS A 189 22.51 7.89 7.98
C HIS A 189 21.33 6.98 7.58
N THR A 190 21.55 5.67 7.57
CA THR A 190 20.51 4.68 7.24
C THR A 190 19.40 4.69 8.28
N LEU A 191 19.78 4.74 9.56
CA LEU A 191 18.83 4.84 10.67
C LEU A 191 18.02 6.14 10.61
N ALA A 192 18.66 7.27 10.29
CA ALA A 192 17.96 8.55 10.14
C ALA A 192 16.98 8.53 8.96
N ALA A 193 17.33 7.87 7.86
CA ALA A 193 16.45 7.72 6.72
C ALA A 193 15.20 6.91 7.06
N VAL A 194 15.36 5.76 7.72
CA VAL A 194 14.26 4.89 8.17
C VAL A 194 13.36 5.61 9.17
N LEU A 195 13.94 6.25 10.18
CA LEU A 195 13.16 7.04 11.14
C LEU A 195 12.32 8.14 10.48
N ASN A 196 12.85 8.78 9.45
CA ASN A 196 12.12 9.82 8.73
C ASN A 196 11.08 9.27 7.76
N SER A 197 11.33 8.14 7.11
CA SER A 197 10.35 7.47 6.23
C SER A 197 9.17 6.97 7.03
N ASP A 198 9.42 6.49 8.25
CA ASP A 198 8.41 5.92 9.14
C ASP A 198 7.65 7.02 9.93
N GLY A 199 7.86 8.30 9.58
CA GLY A 199 7.13 9.43 10.15
C GLY A 199 7.66 9.91 11.51
N HIS A 200 8.69 9.30 12.09
CA HIS A 200 9.25 9.74 13.36
C HIS A 200 9.96 11.08 13.27
N ARG A 201 9.96 11.79 14.40
CA ARG A 201 10.67 13.05 14.60
C ARG A 201 11.49 12.97 15.86
N THR A 202 12.49 13.82 16.00
CA THR A 202 13.26 13.95 17.24
C THR A 202 12.36 14.48 18.36
N ALA A 203 12.85 14.49 19.61
CA ALA A 203 12.10 15.06 20.74
C ALA A 203 11.70 16.54 20.52
N ASP A 204 12.49 17.28 19.73
CA ASP A 204 12.23 18.67 19.35
C ASP A 204 11.32 18.81 18.12
N GLY A 205 10.74 17.71 17.63
CA GLY A 205 9.80 17.69 16.51
C GLY A 205 10.44 17.84 15.11
N VAL A 206 11.77 17.80 15.00
CA VAL A 206 12.48 17.95 13.71
C VAL A 206 12.83 16.61 13.05
N ARG A 207 13.18 16.63 11.77
CA ARG A 207 13.61 15.43 11.02
C ARG A 207 14.91 14.87 11.59
N TRP A 208 15.03 13.55 11.56
CA TRP A 208 16.24 12.84 11.95
C TRP A 208 17.39 13.09 10.98
N SER A 209 18.60 13.21 11.51
CA SER A 209 19.84 13.29 10.77
C SER A 209 20.83 12.29 11.36
N ALA A 210 21.90 11.95 10.63
CA ALA A 210 22.96 11.10 11.17
C ALA A 210 23.51 11.63 12.50
N ARG A 211 23.64 12.96 12.64
CA ARG A 211 24.08 13.60 13.88
C ARG A 211 23.09 13.40 15.04
N SER A 212 21.79 13.55 14.79
CA SER A 212 20.77 13.36 15.83
C SER A 212 20.60 11.89 16.20
N VAL A 213 20.78 10.96 15.26
CA VAL A 213 20.81 9.51 15.55
C VAL A 213 21.99 9.17 16.46
N THR A 214 23.20 9.64 16.13
CA THR A 214 24.38 9.40 16.96
C THR A 214 24.20 9.98 18.37
N ARG A 215 23.66 11.19 18.49
CA ARG A 215 23.42 11.86 19.77
C ARG A 215 22.33 11.18 20.61
N ASP A 216 21.18 10.86 20.01
CA ASP A 216 19.95 10.54 20.76
C ASP A 216 19.69 9.04 20.89
N LEU A 217 20.21 8.23 19.96
CA LEU A 217 19.98 6.77 19.92
C LEU A 217 21.24 5.96 20.23
N LEU A 218 22.41 6.39 19.78
CA LEU A 218 23.68 5.63 19.95
C LEU A 218 24.48 6.05 21.19
N HIS A 219 24.22 7.22 21.77
CA HIS A 219 24.94 7.75 22.92
C HIS A 219 24.11 7.92 24.19
N ARG A 220 22.99 7.18 24.33
CA ARG A 220 22.34 7.12 25.65
C ARG A 220 23.30 6.46 26.65
N PRO A 221 23.68 7.12 27.77
CA PRO A 221 24.29 6.40 28.87
C PRO A 221 23.26 5.39 29.40
N ALA A 222 23.74 4.18 29.72
CA ALA A 222 22.96 3.12 30.34
C ALA A 222 22.30 3.56 31.66
#